data_AF-A0A520K5S5-F1
#
_entry.id   AF-A0A520K5S5-F1
#
_cell.length_a   1.000
_cell.length_b   1.000
_cell.length_c   1.000
_cell.angle_alpha   90.00
_cell.angle_beta   90.00
_cell.angle_gamma   90.00
#
_symmetry.space_group_name_H-M   'P 1'
#
loop_
_entity.id
_entity.type
_entity.pdbx_description
1 polymer ?
#
loop_
_entity_poly.entity_id
_entity_poly.type
_entity_poly.pdbx_seq_one_letter_code
_entity_poly.pdbx_strand_id
1 'polypeptide(L)'
;MKKITLVIVLICLFIGVVTISWCIIREKITEDQPIKELTEEEKRDSIKIALNDTRVKEEIGNKTYEIGDVVLMEFEMVYKEERISGVFPTVYIYVGNKEQPGVTLLVFIDPKERKVISIGHDYRRVPPSIP
;
A
#
# COMPACT_ATOMS: atom_id res chain seq x y z
N MET A 1 -7.29 -57.91 -8.85
CA MET A 1 -6.23 -56.99 -9.32
C MET A 1 -6.74 -55.83 -10.16
N LYS A 2 -7.67 -56.01 -11.13
CA LYS A 2 -8.16 -54.92 -12.01
C LYS A 2 -8.89 -53.76 -11.30
N LYS A 3 -9.59 -54.02 -10.19
CA LYS A 3 -10.40 -53.01 -9.47
C LYS A 3 -9.55 -52.00 -8.67
N ILE A 4 -8.43 -52.45 -8.10
CA ILE A 4 -7.54 -51.61 -7.27
C ILE A 4 -6.78 -50.61 -8.16
N THR A 5 -6.32 -51.06 -9.33
CA THR A 5 -5.67 -50.20 -10.32
C THR A 5 -6.59 -49.08 -10.81
N LEU A 6 -7.89 -49.37 -11.01
CA LEU A 6 -8.88 -48.37 -11.44
C LEU A 6 -9.11 -47.28 -10.38
N VAL A 7 -9.16 -47.66 -9.09
CA VAL A 7 -9.38 -46.73 -7.98
C VAL A 7 -8.19 -45.79 -7.80
N ILE A 8 -6.96 -46.29 -7.94
CA ILE A 8 -5.74 -45.46 -7.83
C ILE A 8 -5.67 -44.43 -8.96
N VAL A 9 -6.01 -44.82 -10.20
CA VAL A 9 -6.03 -43.90 -11.35
C VAL A 9 -7.06 -42.78 -11.16
N LEU A 10 -8.25 -43.09 -10.62
CA LEU A 10 -9.28 -42.09 -10.34
C LEU A 10 -8.86 -41.09 -9.26
N ILE A 11 -8.21 -41.55 -8.18
CA ILE A 11 -7.72 -40.66 -7.12
C ILE A 11 -6.64 -39.70 -7.64
N CYS A 12 -5.71 -40.19 -8.47
CA CYS A 12 -4.66 -39.36 -9.06
C CYS A 12 -5.23 -38.26 -9.98
N LEU A 13 -6.31 -38.56 -10.72
CA LEU A 13 -6.99 -37.56 -11.55
C LEU A 13 -7.65 -36.46 -10.72
N PHE A 14 -8.29 -36.80 -9.60
CA PHE A 14 -8.91 -35.80 -8.72
C PHE A 14 -7.87 -34.88 -8.06
N ILE A 15 -6.74 -35.42 -7.60
CA ILE A 15 -5.68 -34.61 -6.99
C ILE A 15 -5.08 -33.66 -8.03
N GLY A 16 -4.83 -34.15 -9.25
CA GLY A 16 -4.32 -33.33 -10.35
C GLY A 16 -5.26 -32.17 -10.71
N VAL A 17 -6.58 -32.42 -10.80
CA VAL A 17 -7.57 -31.38 -11.12
C VAL A 17 -7.66 -30.31 -10.03
N VAL A 18 -7.58 -30.71 -8.76
CA VAL A 18 -7.64 -29.76 -7.62
C VAL A 18 -6.38 -28.90 -7.57
N THR A 19 -5.19 -29.45 -7.83
CA THR A 19 -3.95 -28.66 -7.86
C THR A 19 -3.87 -27.73 -9.07
N ILE A 20 -4.34 -28.16 -10.24
CA ILE A 20 -4.37 -27.31 -11.44
C ILE A 20 -5.39 -26.16 -11.25
N SER A 21 -6.57 -26.43 -10.68
CA SER A 21 -7.53 -25.38 -10.30
C SER A 21 -6.94 -24.39 -9.28
N TRP A 22 -6.22 -24.88 -8.26
CA TRP A 22 -5.58 -24.01 -7.27
C TRP A 22 -4.44 -23.15 -7.88
N CYS A 23 -3.71 -23.68 -8.87
CA CYS A 23 -2.69 -22.93 -9.59
C CYS A 23 -3.28 -21.84 -10.50
N ILE A 24 -4.36 -22.13 -11.24
CA ILE A 24 -5.01 -21.16 -12.14
C ILE A 24 -5.62 -19.98 -11.36
N ILE A 25 -6.15 -20.22 -10.16
CA ILE A 25 -6.70 -19.16 -9.30
C ILE A 25 -5.60 -18.21 -8.81
N ARG A 26 -4.39 -18.71 -8.56
CA ARG A 26 -3.28 -17.90 -8.05
C ARG A 26 -2.69 -16.95 -9.10
N GLU A 27 -2.80 -17.29 -10.39
CA GLU A 27 -2.24 -16.50 -11.50
C GLU A 27 -3.20 -15.40 -12.02
N LYS A 28 -4.49 -15.48 -11.68
CA LYS A 28 -5.53 -14.57 -12.21
C LYS A 28 -5.75 -13.29 -11.38
N ILE A 29 -4.82 -12.94 -10.48
CA ILE A 29 -4.85 -11.66 -9.75
C ILE A 29 -3.65 -10.81 -10.21
N THR A 30 -3.62 -10.56 -11.51
CA THR A 30 -2.86 -9.45 -12.13
C THR A 30 -3.68 -8.96 -13.31
N GLU A 31 -4.98 -8.75 -13.05
CA GLU A 31 -5.83 -8.02 -13.97
C GLU A 31 -5.74 -6.56 -13.56
N ASP A 32 -5.21 -5.77 -14.49
CA ASP A 32 -5.01 -4.32 -14.49
C ASP A 32 -6.37 -3.61 -14.30
N GLN A 33 -6.96 -3.76 -13.11
CA GLN A 33 -8.20 -3.10 -12.76
C GLN A 33 -7.91 -1.60 -12.72
N PRO A 34 -8.77 -0.76 -13.33
CA PRO A 34 -8.60 0.67 -13.23
C PRO A 34 -8.54 1.03 -11.75
N ILE A 35 -7.43 1.64 -11.32
CA ILE A 35 -7.25 2.10 -9.96
C ILE A 35 -8.39 3.07 -9.69
N LYS A 36 -9.40 2.60 -8.95
CA LYS A 36 -10.58 3.38 -8.61
C LYS A 36 -10.10 4.60 -7.85
N GLU A 37 -10.39 5.80 -8.37
CA GLU A 37 -10.04 7.03 -7.68
C GLU A 37 -10.70 7.09 -6.29
N LEU A 38 -9.98 7.64 -5.32
CA LEU A 38 -10.51 7.81 -3.96
C LEU A 38 -11.68 8.79 -3.98
N THR A 39 -12.77 8.39 -3.33
CA THR A 39 -13.87 9.31 -3.05
C THR A 39 -13.43 10.39 -2.06
N GLU A 40 -14.09 11.54 -2.07
CA GLU A 40 -13.82 12.62 -1.13
C GLU A 40 -14.00 12.22 0.34
N GLU A 41 -14.85 11.22 0.61
CA GLU A 41 -14.99 10.64 1.95
C GLU A 41 -13.76 9.83 2.34
N GLU A 42 -13.27 8.95 1.46
CA GLU A 42 -12.06 8.15 1.69
C GLU A 42 -10.83 9.06 1.85
N LYS A 43 -10.72 10.14 1.08
CA LYS A 43 -9.65 11.14 1.23
C LYS A 43 -9.70 11.81 2.62
N ARG A 44 -10.87 12.28 3.05
CA ARG A 44 -11.04 12.90 4.38
C ARG A 44 -10.73 11.93 5.51
N ASP A 45 -11.16 10.69 5.41
CA ASP A 45 -10.91 9.68 6.43
C ASP A 45 -9.43 9.32 6.50
N SER A 46 -8.75 9.24 5.35
CA SER A 46 -7.30 9.04 5.28
C SER A 46 -6.53 10.17 5.98
N ILE A 47 -6.90 11.43 5.71
CA ILE A 47 -6.30 12.60 6.38
C ILE A 47 -6.48 12.51 7.91
N LYS A 48 -7.68 12.15 8.39
CA LYS A 48 -7.92 11.99 9.84
C LYS A 48 -7.06 10.90 10.45
N ILE A 49 -6.89 9.77 9.78
CA ILE A 49 -6.04 8.67 10.26
C ILE A 49 -4.58 9.14 10.34
N ALA A 50 -4.06 9.74 9.28
CA ALA A 50 -2.69 10.26 9.23
C ALA A 50 -2.41 11.26 10.36
N LEU A 51 -3.25 12.29 10.52
CA LEU A 51 -3.04 13.34 11.51
C LEU A 51 -3.27 12.89 12.95
N ASN A 52 -3.90 11.73 13.18
CA ASN A 52 -4.08 11.18 14.51
C ASN A 52 -2.93 10.27 14.96
N ASP A 53 -2.15 9.72 14.03
CA ASP A 53 -1.02 8.84 14.34
C ASP A 53 0.09 9.60 15.08
N THR A 54 0.53 9.06 16.21
CA THR A 54 1.53 9.70 17.08
C THR A 54 2.86 9.90 16.36
N ARG A 55 3.28 8.96 15.50
CA ARG A 55 4.57 9.06 14.77
C ARG A 55 4.53 10.21 13.76
N VAL A 56 3.39 10.39 13.09
CA VAL A 56 3.19 11.53 12.18
C VAL A 56 3.24 12.85 12.94
N LYS A 57 2.59 12.92 14.11
CA LYS A 57 2.65 14.11 14.98
C LYS A 57 4.07 14.41 15.47
N GLU A 58 4.84 13.39 15.81
CA GLU A 58 6.25 13.54 16.24
C GLU A 58 7.13 14.10 15.10
N GLU A 59 6.96 13.60 13.87
CA GLU A 59 7.68 14.07 12.68
C GLU A 59 7.36 15.55 12.33
N ILE A 60 6.09 15.94 12.48
CA ILE A 60 5.65 17.34 12.33
C ILE A 60 6.21 18.20 13.48
N GLY A 61 6.11 17.71 14.71
CA GLY A 61 6.49 18.42 15.92
C GLY A 61 5.76 19.76 16.07
N ASN A 62 6.51 20.82 16.41
CA ASN A 62 5.98 22.19 16.55
C ASN A 62 6.08 23.02 15.26
N LYS A 63 6.34 22.39 14.11
CA LYS A 63 6.49 23.08 12.83
C LYS A 63 5.11 23.32 12.20
N THR A 64 5.02 24.34 11.36
CA THR A 64 3.88 24.49 10.46
C THR A 64 3.83 23.33 9.48
N TYR A 65 2.64 22.94 9.07
CA TYR A 65 2.45 21.94 8.04
C TYR A 65 1.23 22.24 7.19
N GLU A 66 1.23 21.72 5.97
CA GLU A 66 0.07 21.74 5.08
C GLU A 66 -0.21 20.36 4.52
N ILE A 67 -1.49 20.03 4.41
CA ILE A 67 -1.95 18.78 3.82
C ILE A 67 -1.96 18.96 2.30
N GLY A 68 -1.27 18.06 1.61
CA GLY A 68 -1.27 17.97 0.16
C GLY A 68 -2.40 17.10 -0.37
N ASP A 69 -2.14 16.46 -1.50
CA ASP A 69 -3.11 15.56 -2.12
C ASP A 69 -3.18 14.21 -1.38
N VAL A 70 -4.25 13.47 -1.65
CA VAL A 70 -4.42 12.08 -1.21
C VAL A 70 -4.57 11.21 -2.45
N VAL A 71 -3.54 10.41 -2.71
CA VAL A 71 -3.45 9.59 -3.92
C VAL A 71 -3.38 8.12 -3.55
N LEU A 72 -3.68 7.26 -4.52
CA LEU A 72 -3.35 5.84 -4.44
C LEU A 72 -1.94 5.64 -4.96
N MET A 73 -1.08 5.06 -4.12
CA MET A 73 0.31 4.81 -4.48
C MET A 73 0.66 3.34 -4.23
N GLU A 74 1.33 2.74 -5.19
CA GLU A 74 1.93 1.43 -5.01
C GLU A 74 3.08 1.55 -4.00
N PHE A 75 3.08 0.66 -3.03
CA PHE A 75 4.06 0.64 -1.97
C PHE A 75 4.49 -0.78 -1.68
N GLU A 76 5.79 -0.95 -1.57
CA GLU A 76 6.40 -2.22 -1.24
C GLU A 76 7.44 -2.02 -0.14
N MET A 77 7.30 -2.78 0.93
CA MET A 77 8.27 -2.82 2.02
C MET A 77 8.44 -4.22 2.56
N VAL A 78 9.60 -4.48 3.17
CA VAL A 78 9.83 -5.67 3.98
C VAL A 78 9.83 -5.24 5.45
N TYR A 79 8.89 -5.77 6.23
CA TYR A 79 8.78 -5.53 7.66
C TYR A 79 8.81 -6.87 8.40
N LYS A 80 9.78 -7.07 9.29
CA LYS A 80 9.92 -8.33 10.06
C LYS A 80 9.84 -9.60 9.20
N GLU A 81 10.56 -9.60 8.07
CA GLU A 81 10.59 -10.70 7.09
C GLU A 81 9.29 -10.91 6.28
N GLU A 82 8.24 -10.12 6.56
CA GLU A 82 7.01 -10.10 5.75
C GLU A 82 7.09 -9.01 4.68
N ARG A 83 6.75 -9.38 3.45
CA ARG A 83 6.66 -8.43 2.33
C ARG A 83 5.25 -7.87 2.30
N ILE A 84 5.13 -6.58 2.59
CA ILE A 84 3.89 -5.82 2.41
C ILE A 84 4.01 -5.16 1.04
N SER A 85 3.13 -5.56 0.13
CA SER A 85 3.06 -5.01 -1.23
C SER A 85 1.59 -4.76 -1.57
N GLY A 86 1.29 -3.59 -2.13
CA GLY A 86 -0.06 -3.21 -2.50
C GLY A 86 -0.19 -1.74 -2.84
N VAL A 87 -1.42 -1.34 -3.17
CA VAL A 87 -1.78 0.05 -3.45
C VAL A 87 -2.50 0.62 -2.25
N PHE A 88 -2.00 1.73 -1.70
CA PHE A 88 -2.51 2.32 -0.47
C PHE A 88 -2.85 3.80 -0.66
N PRO A 89 -3.92 4.30 0.01
CA PRO A 89 -4.12 5.73 0.19
C PRO A 89 -2.89 6.34 0.87
N THR A 90 -2.32 7.36 0.24
CA THR A 90 -1.13 8.06 0.69
C THR A 90 -1.44 9.52 0.83
N VAL A 91 -1.27 10.05 2.05
CA VAL A 91 -1.47 11.48 2.34
C VAL A 91 -0.13 12.17 2.28
N TYR A 92 -0.05 13.24 1.47
CA TYR A 92 1.11 14.11 1.43
C TYR A 92 1.01 15.15 2.55
N ILE A 93 2.06 15.30 3.35
CA ILE A 93 2.14 16.34 4.37
C ILE A 93 3.42 17.13 4.16
N TYR A 94 3.28 18.41 3.84
CA TYR A 94 4.39 19.34 3.65
C TYR A 94 4.75 19.96 4.99
N VAL A 95 5.92 19.63 5.54
CA VAL A 95 6.38 20.18 6.83
C VAL A 95 7.29 21.38 6.59
N GLY A 96 6.93 22.53 7.18
CA GLY A 96 7.57 23.83 6.96
C GLY A 96 6.73 24.76 6.09
N ASN A 97 7.38 25.47 5.16
CA ASN A 97 6.71 26.33 4.18
C ASN A 97 6.24 25.49 2.99
N LYS A 98 4.97 25.59 2.58
CA LYS A 98 4.43 24.82 1.45
C LYS A 98 5.12 25.07 0.11
N GLU A 99 5.61 26.28 -0.14
CA GLU A 99 6.33 26.62 -1.38
C GLU A 99 7.70 25.93 -1.43
N GLN A 100 8.33 25.75 -0.26
CA GLN A 100 9.63 25.10 -0.10
C GLN A 100 9.64 24.28 1.20
N PRO A 101 9.00 23.09 1.20
CA PRO A 101 8.91 22.28 2.40
C PRO A 101 10.30 21.76 2.76
N GLY A 102 10.61 21.73 4.05
CA GLY A 102 11.86 21.12 4.51
C GLY A 102 11.86 19.61 4.29
N VAL A 103 10.67 19.00 4.44
CA VAL A 103 10.41 17.59 4.09
C VAL A 103 8.94 17.43 3.71
N THR A 104 8.68 16.56 2.74
CA THR A 104 7.34 16.05 2.46
C THR A 104 7.23 14.65 3.06
N LEU A 105 6.27 14.45 3.96
CA LEU A 105 5.94 13.13 4.47
C LEU A 105 4.93 12.47 3.52
N LEU A 106 5.20 11.21 3.18
CA LEU A 106 4.29 10.34 2.43
C LEU A 106 3.72 9.33 3.40
N VAL A 107 2.49 9.55 3.87
CA VAL A 107 1.88 8.75 4.95
C VAL A 107 0.97 7.69 4.35
N PHE A 108 1.42 6.43 4.38
CA PHE A 108 0.70 5.28 3.82
C PHE A 108 -0.30 4.73 4.82
N ILE A 109 -1.55 4.58 4.40
CA ILE A 109 -2.66 4.21 5.29
C ILE A 109 -3.24 2.86 4.88
N ASP A 110 -3.48 2.01 5.87
CA ASP A 110 -4.37 0.87 5.73
C ASP A 110 -5.81 1.32 6.03
N PRO A 111 -6.70 1.43 5.03
CA PRO A 111 -8.08 1.85 5.28
C PRO A 111 -8.90 0.79 6.02
N LYS A 112 -8.52 -0.50 5.93
CA LYS A 112 -9.23 -1.60 6.61
C LYS A 112 -8.89 -1.63 8.09
N GLU A 113 -7.60 -1.52 8.39
CA GLU A 113 -7.08 -1.52 9.77
C GLU A 113 -7.14 -0.13 10.43
N ARG A 114 -7.50 0.92 9.66
CA ARG A 114 -7.58 2.33 10.07
C ARG A 114 -6.31 2.83 10.77
N LYS A 115 -5.14 2.48 10.23
CA LYS A 115 -3.82 2.82 10.80
C LYS A 115 -2.83 3.28 9.73
N VAL A 116 -1.80 4.00 10.17
CA VAL A 116 -0.64 4.31 9.31
C VAL A 116 0.27 3.08 9.27
N ILE A 117 0.58 2.61 8.06
CA ILE A 117 1.48 1.47 7.84
C ILE A 117 2.93 1.96 7.85
N SER A 118 3.21 3.04 7.13
CA SER A 118 4.55 3.58 6.94
C SER A 118 4.52 5.09 6.72
N ILE A 119 5.65 5.75 6.99
CA ILE A 119 5.90 7.16 6.73
C ILE A 119 7.17 7.22 5.87
N GLY A 120 7.02 7.64 4.62
CA GLY A 120 8.14 7.96 3.73
C GLY A 120 8.52 9.43 3.84
N HIS A 121 9.76 9.77 3.49
CA HIS A 121 10.28 11.13 3.54
C HIS A 121 10.84 11.51 2.17
N ASP A 122 10.28 12.55 1.56
CA ASP A 122 10.82 13.19 0.36
C ASP A 122 11.44 14.54 0.75
N TYR A 123 12.76 14.56 0.81
CA TYR A 123 13.57 15.76 0.99
C TYR A 123 13.91 16.30 -0.40
N ARG A 124 12.97 16.98 -1.08
CA ARG A 124 13.28 17.63 -2.35
C ARG A 124 14.50 18.53 -2.17
N ARG A 125 15.61 18.18 -2.82
CA ARG A 125 16.79 19.04 -2.89
C ARG A 125 16.42 20.25 -3.75
N VAL A 126 16.51 21.46 -3.21
CA VAL A 126 16.53 22.66 -4.04
C VAL A 126 17.75 22.52 -4.95
N PRO A 127 17.61 22.47 -6.30
CA PRO A 127 18.78 22.49 -7.17
C PRO A 127 19.54 23.79 -6.87
N PRO A 128 20.87 23.77 -6.74
CA PRO A 128 21.64 24.98 -6.46
C PRO A 128 21.28 26.04 -7.50
N SER A 129 20.92 27.24 -7.04
CA SER A 129 20.74 28.39 -7.92
C SER A 129 22.02 28.59 -8.71
N ILE A 130 21.94 28.48 -10.05
CA ILE A 130 23.06 28.77 -10.94
C ILE A 130 23.36 30.27 -10.76
N PRO A 131 24.59 30.65 -10.33
CA PRO A 131 24.97 32.04 -10.10
C PRO A 131 25.00 32.88 -11.38
#